data_AF-A0AAV8F4B0-F1
#
_entry.id   AF-A0AAV8F4B0-F1
#
_cell.length_a   1.000
_cell.length_b   1.000
_cell.length_c   1.000
_cell.angle_alpha   90.00
_cell.angle_beta   90.00
_cell.angle_gamma   90.00
#
_symmetry.space_group_name_H-M   'P 1'
#
loop_
_entity.id
_entity.type
_entity.pdbx_description
1 polymer ?
#
loop_
_entity_poly.entity_id
_entity_poly.type
_entity_poly.pdbx_seq_one_letter_code
_entity_poly.pdbx_strand_id
1 'polypeptide(L)'
;MATAKVLFSILASLLVLEQALALATFDTDTVCIWGEDNCQIHGDNLTLILNQWSGITKWHFHMHIFLSSLCTVIFLAMHFFSGAAVKGTKEFLFGYVSKRIKLVPDNSAAVVTTYYASSPWVSTENDTHDEIDFEFLGNVTGEPYTIHTNIFVNGIGNKEEQFKSWFDPTSDYHNYTIFWSPYVVVWSIDDIVLRVFKNNKDKGIPFPKTRPMTVYSSIWNADDWACQGGQVKTNWTHQPFIARYLNYEDSVCLWTGTNSIQDCSAVTPENWYMAPQFRQLAPSQIDNMNDVRSYYMIYDYCSDTKRFNGAMPQECYLSPY
;
A
#
# COMPACT_ATOMS: atom_id res chain seq x y z
N MET A 1 15.29 -22.70 -4.78
CA MET A 1 16.24 -23.61 -4.09
C MET A 1 17.37 -24.16 -4.97
N ALA A 2 17.22 -24.29 -6.30
CA ALA A 2 18.28 -24.84 -7.17
C ALA A 2 19.39 -23.84 -7.54
N THR A 3 19.11 -22.53 -7.53
CA THR A 3 20.06 -21.47 -7.90
C THR A 3 21.06 -21.09 -6.79
N ALA A 4 20.75 -21.40 -5.53
CA ALA A 4 21.66 -21.17 -4.39
C ALA A 4 22.83 -22.18 -4.33
N LYS A 5 22.74 -23.32 -5.02
CA LYS A 5 23.78 -24.36 -4.99
C LYS A 5 25.03 -24.00 -5.81
N VAL A 6 24.91 -23.11 -6.81
CA VAL A 6 26.01 -22.81 -7.74
C VAL A 6 26.96 -21.74 -7.20
N LEU A 7 26.49 -20.81 -6.36
CA LEU A 7 27.37 -19.83 -5.69
C LEU A 7 28.32 -20.49 -4.66
N PHE A 8 27.91 -21.61 -4.05
CA PHE A 8 28.66 -22.27 -2.98
C PHE A 8 29.97 -22.94 -3.45
N SER A 9 30.05 -23.38 -4.72
CA SER A 9 31.23 -24.06 -5.24
C SER A 9 32.37 -23.12 -5.66
N ILE A 10 32.11 -21.83 -5.84
CA ILE A 10 33.11 -20.87 -6.37
C ILE A 10 33.80 -20.11 -5.23
N LEU A 11 33.10 -19.81 -4.13
CA LEU A 11 33.67 -19.06 -3.00
C LEU A 11 34.58 -19.89 -2.09
N ALA A 12 34.37 -21.21 -2.01
CA ALA A 12 35.14 -22.08 -1.12
C ALA A 12 36.56 -22.42 -1.63
N SER A 13 36.90 -22.07 -2.88
CA SER A 13 38.17 -22.47 -3.50
C SER A 13 39.22 -21.36 -3.63
N LEU A 14 38.91 -20.10 -3.28
CA LEU A 14 39.75 -18.97 -3.70
C LEU A 14 40.10 -17.89 -2.67
N LEU A 15 39.73 -17.97 -1.40
CA LEU A 15 40.06 -16.92 -0.44
C LEU A 15 40.74 -17.44 0.82
N VAL A 16 41.97 -17.00 1.02
CA VAL A 16 42.62 -16.86 2.33
C VAL A 16 41.69 -15.97 3.16
N LEU A 17 40.95 -16.57 4.10
CA LEU A 17 39.90 -15.88 4.87
C LEU A 17 40.52 -14.93 5.92
N GLU A 18 40.60 -13.64 5.60
CA GLU A 18 40.19 -12.62 6.57
C GLU A 18 38.68 -12.78 6.81
N GLN A 19 38.19 -12.41 8.01
CA GLN A 19 36.77 -12.51 8.37
C GLN A 19 35.89 -11.86 7.30
N ALA A 20 35.31 -12.67 6.41
CA ALA A 20 34.43 -12.19 5.36
C ALA A 20 32.99 -12.33 5.84
N LEU A 21 32.35 -11.20 6.18
CA LEU A 21 30.91 -11.14 6.28
C LEU A 21 30.34 -11.26 4.85
N ALA A 22 29.60 -12.33 4.57
CA ALA A 22 28.79 -12.41 3.37
C ALA A 22 27.35 -12.02 3.74
N LEU A 23 26.90 -10.87 3.24
CA LEU A 23 25.49 -10.47 3.27
C LEU A 23 24.81 -11.01 2.00
N ALA A 24 23.70 -11.73 2.17
CA ALA A 24 22.77 -12.01 1.09
C ALA A 24 21.47 -11.26 1.37
N THR A 25 21.05 -10.42 0.43
CA THR A 25 19.77 -9.72 0.42
C THR A 25 18.73 -10.59 -0.29
N PHE A 26 17.58 -10.82 0.34
CA PHE A 26 16.47 -11.55 -0.29
C PHE A 26 15.68 -10.64 -1.23
N ASP A 27 15.07 -11.25 -2.27
CA ASP A 27 14.23 -10.57 -3.25
C ASP A 27 13.06 -9.88 -2.54
N THR A 28 12.94 -8.57 -2.70
CA THR A 28 11.87 -7.80 -2.08
C THR A 28 10.64 -7.83 -2.97
N ASP A 29 9.45 -8.06 -2.41
CA ASP A 29 8.15 -8.00 -3.12
C ASP A 29 7.80 -6.57 -3.61
N THR A 30 8.80 -5.71 -3.75
CA THR A 30 8.67 -4.29 -4.04
C THR A 30 9.93 -3.79 -4.75
N VAL A 31 9.75 -2.93 -5.75
CA VAL A 31 10.82 -2.30 -6.53
C VAL A 31 10.63 -0.78 -6.55
N CYS A 32 11.72 -0.02 -6.54
CA CYS A 32 11.67 1.43 -6.79
C CYS A 32 11.37 1.67 -8.27
N ILE A 33 10.42 2.55 -8.57
CA ILE A 33 10.00 2.88 -9.95
C ILE A 33 10.22 4.35 -10.30
N TRP A 34 10.48 5.19 -9.30
CA TRP A 34 10.80 6.62 -9.46
C TRP A 34 11.57 7.12 -8.24
N GLY A 35 12.51 8.04 -8.47
CA GLY A 35 13.31 8.64 -7.41
C GLY A 35 14.20 7.63 -6.69
N GLU A 36 15.01 6.86 -7.44
CA GLU A 36 15.85 5.79 -6.88
C GLU A 36 16.75 6.27 -5.73
N ASP A 37 17.36 7.45 -5.85
CA ASP A 37 18.19 8.06 -4.79
C ASP A 37 17.40 8.40 -3.51
N ASN A 38 16.08 8.54 -3.63
CA ASN A 38 15.14 8.85 -2.56
C ASN A 38 14.38 7.61 -2.05
N CYS A 39 14.68 6.42 -2.59
CA CYS A 39 14.03 5.16 -2.28
C CYS A 39 15.03 4.23 -1.60
N GLN A 40 14.80 3.92 -0.33
CA GLN A 40 15.61 2.92 0.39
C GLN A 40 14.75 1.75 0.79
N ILE A 41 15.07 0.57 0.25
CA ILE A 41 14.42 -0.69 0.60
C ILE A 41 15.43 -1.52 1.39
N HIS A 42 15.14 -1.70 2.68
CA HIS A 42 15.93 -2.56 3.56
C HIS A 42 15.15 -3.85 3.77
N GLY A 43 15.60 -4.92 3.12
CA GLY A 43 15.04 -6.27 3.27
C GLY A 43 15.79 -7.12 4.29
N ASP A 44 15.40 -8.38 4.39
CA ASP A 44 16.07 -9.36 5.24
C ASP A 44 17.57 -9.46 4.90
N ASN A 45 18.41 -9.41 5.92
CA ASN A 45 19.84 -9.65 5.80
C ASN A 45 20.16 -11.06 6.31
N LEU A 46 20.59 -11.96 5.42
CA LEU A 46 21.26 -13.18 5.85
C LEU A 46 22.67 -12.81 6.31
N THR A 47 22.95 -12.90 7.61
CA THR A 47 24.33 -12.76 8.11
C THR A 47 24.93 -14.15 8.28
N LEU A 48 25.95 -14.46 7.48
CA LEU A 48 26.77 -15.66 7.64
C LEU A 48 28.02 -15.33 8.46
N ILE A 49 28.14 -15.94 9.63
CA ILE A 49 29.36 -15.88 10.44
C ILE A 49 30.07 -17.23 10.32
N LEU A 50 31.28 -17.20 9.75
CA LEU A 50 32.21 -18.33 9.73
C LEU A 50 33.22 -18.16 10.87
N ASN A 51 33.07 -18.96 11.92
CA ASN A 51 34.02 -18.97 13.03
C ASN A 51 35.03 -20.11 12.87
N GLN A 52 36.32 -19.77 12.89
CA GLN A 52 37.43 -20.74 12.93
C GLN A 52 37.62 -21.24 14.37
N TRP A 53 37.67 -22.57 14.55
CA TRP A 53 38.09 -23.17 15.81
C TRP A 53 39.50 -23.77 15.64
N SER A 54 40.49 -23.26 16.38
CA SER A 54 41.83 -23.83 16.41
C SER A 54 41.92 -24.97 17.43
N GLY A 55 41.68 -26.19 16.95
CA GLY A 55 41.96 -27.45 17.65
C GLY A 55 42.69 -28.40 16.71
N ILE A 56 43.88 -28.85 17.12
CA ILE A 56 44.88 -29.56 16.31
C ILE A 56 44.24 -30.68 15.45
N THR A 57 44.47 -30.61 14.13
CA THR A 57 44.21 -31.57 13.03
C THR A 57 42.82 -31.66 12.36
N LYS A 58 41.78 -30.93 12.78
CA LYS A 58 40.53 -30.81 12.00
C LYS A 58 39.95 -29.41 12.01
N TRP A 59 39.76 -28.86 10.81
CA TRP A 59 39.00 -27.63 10.59
C TRP A 59 37.51 -27.93 10.78
N HIS A 60 36.91 -27.40 11.84
CA HIS A 60 35.46 -27.36 12.00
C HIS A 60 35.01 -25.91 11.82
N PHE A 61 34.08 -25.70 10.90
CA PHE A 61 33.41 -24.41 10.71
C PHE A 61 32.02 -24.51 11.34
N HIS A 62 31.73 -23.63 12.29
CA HIS A 62 30.35 -23.43 12.73
C HIS A 62 29.72 -22.35 11.86
N MET A 63 28.62 -22.71 11.20
CA MET A 63 27.78 -21.78 10.46
C MET A 63 26.63 -21.37 11.35
N HIS A 64 26.58 -20.09 11.73
CA HIS A 64 25.41 -19.49 12.36
C HIS A 64 24.63 -18.73 11.29
N ILE A 65 23.38 -19.13 11.08
CA ILE A 65 22.43 -18.40 10.26
C ILE A 65 21.53 -17.61 11.20
N PHE A 66 21.63 -16.29 11.15
CA PHE A 66 20.68 -15.40 11.80
C PHE A 66 19.64 -14.95 10.77
N LEU A 67 18.39 -15.30 11.00
CA LEU A 67 17.25 -14.67 10.36
C LEU A 67 16.80 -13.54 11.30
N SER A 68 17.12 -12.29 10.98
CA SER A 68 16.41 -11.17 11.61
C SER A 68 14.95 -11.27 11.17
N SER A 69 14.01 -11.01 12.08
CA SER A 69 12.57 -11.02 11.84
C SER A 69 12.20 -10.38 10.49
N LEU A 70 11.37 -11.08 9.71
CA LEU A 70 10.77 -10.78 8.40
C LEU A 70 10.28 -9.34 8.27
N CYS A 71 11.18 -8.38 8.07
CA CYS A 71 10.84 -6.97 8.26
C CYS A 71 11.44 -6.13 7.15
N THR A 72 10.73 -6.09 6.01
CA THR A 72 11.07 -5.16 4.93
C THR A 72 10.62 -3.76 5.33
N VAL A 73 11.59 -2.85 5.47
CA VAL A 73 11.36 -1.42 5.72
C VAL A 73 11.66 -0.64 4.44
N ILE A 74 10.72 0.17 4.01
CA ILE A 74 10.87 1.08 2.88
C ILE A 74 10.82 2.50 3.40
N PHE A 75 11.83 3.29 3.05
CA PHE A 75 11.86 4.73 3.27
C PHE A 75 11.69 5.40 1.92
N LEU A 76 10.64 6.21 1.79
CA LEU A 76 10.47 7.10 0.65
C LEU A 76 10.71 8.53 1.13
N ALA A 77 11.71 9.17 0.56
CA ALA A 77 12.05 10.55 0.83
C ALA A 77 11.51 11.48 -0.27
N MET A 78 11.22 12.72 0.12
CA MET A 78 10.96 13.80 -0.81
C MET A 78 11.80 15.02 -0.47
N HIS A 79 12.45 15.55 -1.50
CA HIS A 79 13.18 16.79 -1.52
C HIS A 79 12.64 17.68 -2.64
N PHE A 80 13.10 18.93 -2.72
CA PHE A 80 12.60 19.91 -3.69
C PHE A 80 12.78 19.51 -5.17
N PHE A 81 13.71 18.59 -5.46
CA PHE A 81 13.95 18.10 -6.81
C PHE A 81 13.07 16.91 -7.21
N SER A 82 12.73 16.03 -6.26
CA SER A 82 12.04 14.77 -6.55
C SER A 82 11.44 14.17 -5.28
N GLY A 83 10.33 13.47 -5.45
CA GLY A 83 9.83 12.46 -4.52
C GLY A 83 10.42 11.08 -4.82
N ALA A 84 9.66 10.05 -4.46
CA ALA A 84 9.96 8.65 -4.76
C ALA A 84 8.68 7.83 -4.87
N ALA A 85 8.75 6.72 -5.61
CA ALA A 85 7.68 5.74 -5.65
C ALA A 85 8.22 4.32 -5.76
N VAL A 86 7.47 3.39 -5.18
CA VAL A 86 7.69 1.95 -5.28
C VAL A 86 6.45 1.25 -5.80
N LYS A 87 6.66 0.09 -6.42
CA LYS A 87 5.63 -0.79 -6.94
C LYS A 87 5.85 -2.20 -6.40
N GLY A 88 4.78 -2.88 -6.04
CA GLY A 88 4.79 -4.31 -5.72
C GLY A 88 5.15 -5.17 -6.93
N THR A 89 5.62 -6.39 -6.70
CA THR A 89 5.95 -7.33 -7.80
C THR A 89 4.76 -8.23 -8.19
N LYS A 90 3.74 -8.31 -7.33
CA LYS A 90 2.56 -9.16 -7.53
C LYS A 90 1.41 -8.40 -8.18
N GLU A 91 0.92 -8.92 -9.30
CA GLU A 91 -0.38 -8.57 -9.85
C GLU A 91 -1.45 -9.50 -9.30
N PHE A 92 -2.63 -8.98 -8.96
CA PHE A 92 -3.68 -9.77 -8.34
C PHE A 92 -5.09 -9.29 -8.70
N LEU A 93 -6.05 -10.20 -8.53
CA LEU A 93 -7.47 -9.93 -8.50
C LEU A 93 -8.00 -10.34 -7.13
N PHE A 94 -8.59 -9.40 -6.39
CA PHE A 94 -9.24 -9.67 -5.10
C PHE A 94 -8.32 -10.19 -3.97
N GLY A 95 -8.85 -10.18 -2.75
CA GLY A 95 -8.17 -10.50 -1.51
C GLY A 95 -7.98 -9.26 -0.63
N TYR A 96 -6.96 -9.27 0.22
CA TYR A 96 -6.53 -8.07 0.93
C TYR A 96 -5.04 -7.80 0.73
N VAL A 97 -4.71 -6.52 0.76
CA VAL A 97 -3.35 -6.01 0.86
C VAL A 97 -3.29 -5.01 2.01
N SER A 98 -2.27 -5.14 2.84
CA SER A 98 -2.07 -4.30 4.02
C SER A 98 -0.63 -3.85 4.10
N LYS A 99 -0.44 -2.60 4.54
CA LYS A 99 0.87 -2.02 4.79
C LYS A 99 0.85 -1.26 6.10
N ARG A 100 1.92 -1.42 6.89
CA ARG A 100 2.14 -0.57 8.06
C ARG A 100 2.82 0.71 7.63
N ILE A 101 2.20 1.85 7.86
CA ILE A 101 2.71 3.15 7.40
C ILE A 101 2.89 4.08 8.59
N LYS A 102 4.02 4.78 8.61
CA LYS A 102 4.28 5.91 9.51
C LYS A 102 4.58 7.14 8.67
N LEU A 103 3.75 8.16 8.84
CA LEU A 103 3.75 9.36 8.00
C LEU A 103 4.87 10.34 8.39
N VAL A 104 5.01 11.37 7.55
CA VAL A 104 6.02 12.43 7.72
C VAL A 104 5.70 13.23 8.99
N PRO A 105 6.63 13.35 9.95
CA PRO A 105 6.40 14.14 11.16
C PRO A 105 6.45 15.65 10.89
N ASP A 106 6.09 16.43 11.90
CA ASP A 106 6.20 17.89 11.93
C ASP A 106 5.43 18.57 10.78
N ASN A 107 6.04 19.54 10.09
CA ASN A 107 5.40 20.27 9.01
C ASN A 107 5.52 19.45 7.72
N SER A 108 4.40 18.88 7.28
CA SER A 108 4.27 18.10 6.06
C SER A 108 3.25 18.70 5.09
N ALA A 109 2.94 19.99 5.24
CA ALA A 109 1.93 20.67 4.44
C ALA A 109 2.17 20.44 2.94
N ALA A 110 1.13 19.96 2.25
CA ALA A 110 1.12 19.66 0.82
C ALA A 110 2.07 18.54 0.35
N VAL A 111 2.64 17.77 1.29
CA VAL A 111 3.28 16.49 1.02
C VAL A 111 2.21 15.40 1.03
N VAL A 112 2.09 14.65 -0.06
CA VAL A 112 1.17 13.51 -0.17
C VAL A 112 1.95 12.22 -0.09
N THR A 113 1.60 11.38 0.89
CA THR A 113 2.06 9.99 1.00
C THR A 113 0.93 9.09 0.51
N THR A 114 1.21 8.07 -0.29
CA THR A 114 0.16 7.23 -0.90
C THR A 114 0.36 5.75 -0.61
N TYR A 115 -0.74 5.02 -0.59
CA TYR A 115 -0.79 3.56 -0.63
C TYR A 115 -2.03 3.14 -1.41
N TYR A 116 -1.85 2.55 -2.58
CA TYR A 116 -2.97 2.31 -3.48
C TYR A 116 -2.77 1.04 -4.31
N ALA A 117 -3.86 0.47 -4.79
CA ALA A 117 -3.84 -0.61 -5.77
C ALA A 117 -4.35 -0.06 -7.10
N SER A 118 -3.60 -0.23 -8.18
CA SER A 118 -3.97 0.28 -9.50
C SER A 118 -3.66 -0.73 -10.59
N SER A 119 -4.57 -0.84 -11.56
CA SER A 119 -4.29 -1.53 -12.82
C SER A 119 -3.42 -0.65 -13.72
N PRO A 120 -2.73 -1.19 -14.74
CA PRO A 120 -1.90 -0.38 -15.63
C PRO A 120 -2.67 0.78 -16.25
N TRP A 121 -2.20 2.00 -15.98
CA TRP A 121 -2.69 3.23 -16.57
C TRP A 121 -2.08 3.47 -17.97
N VAL A 122 -2.84 4.11 -18.86
CA VAL A 122 -2.35 4.55 -20.17
C VAL A 122 -2.56 6.06 -20.30
N SER A 123 -1.53 6.81 -20.68
CA SER A 123 -1.56 8.28 -20.79
C SER A 123 -2.34 8.81 -21.99
N THR A 124 -3.60 8.40 -22.13
CA THR A 124 -4.47 8.73 -23.26
C THR A 124 -5.90 8.93 -22.79
N GLU A 125 -6.72 9.56 -23.63
CA GLU A 125 -8.16 9.76 -23.36
C GLU A 125 -8.95 8.45 -23.23
N ASN A 126 -8.38 7.31 -23.66
CA ASN A 126 -8.96 5.97 -23.55
C ASN A 126 -8.45 5.19 -22.34
N ASP A 127 -7.91 5.89 -21.36
CA ASP A 127 -7.55 5.28 -20.10
C ASP A 127 -8.77 4.67 -19.42
N THR A 128 -8.65 3.37 -19.10
CA THR A 128 -9.71 2.63 -18.43
C THR A 128 -9.21 1.93 -17.18
N HIS A 129 -8.15 2.45 -16.56
CA HIS A 129 -7.61 1.86 -15.34
C HIS A 129 -8.67 1.80 -14.23
N ASP A 130 -8.53 0.79 -13.39
CA ASP A 130 -9.19 0.69 -12.11
C ASP A 130 -8.16 0.99 -11.00
N GLU A 131 -8.55 1.73 -9.95
CA GLU A 131 -7.67 2.16 -8.87
C GLU A 131 -8.42 2.30 -7.54
N ILE A 132 -7.73 2.02 -6.43
CA ILE A 132 -8.27 2.03 -5.06
C ILE A 132 -7.24 2.70 -4.15
N ASP A 133 -7.59 3.87 -3.60
CA ASP A 133 -6.60 4.78 -3.02
C ASP A 133 -6.70 4.95 -1.50
N PHE A 134 -5.55 4.94 -0.84
CA PHE A 134 -5.28 5.80 0.30
C PHE A 134 -4.26 6.88 -0.10
N GLU A 135 -4.59 8.11 0.23
CA GLU A 135 -3.69 9.26 0.14
C GLU A 135 -3.70 9.97 1.51
N PHE A 136 -2.53 10.28 2.03
CA PHE A 136 -2.36 10.96 3.30
C PHE A 136 -1.84 12.35 3.03
N LEU A 137 -2.73 13.34 3.20
CA LEU A 137 -2.45 14.74 2.91
C LEU A 137 -1.84 15.36 4.16
N GLY A 138 -0.56 15.70 4.07
CA GLY A 138 0.17 16.35 5.16
C GLY A 138 -0.29 17.78 5.41
N ASN A 139 -0.01 18.25 6.62
CA ASN A 139 -0.52 19.51 7.15
C ASN A 139 0.59 20.29 7.89
N VAL A 140 0.29 21.51 8.32
CA VAL A 140 1.20 22.27 9.18
C VAL A 140 1.34 21.62 10.54
N THR A 141 2.46 21.85 11.22
CA THR A 141 2.73 21.29 12.56
C THR A 141 1.58 21.57 13.53
N GLY A 142 1.10 20.52 14.20
CA GLY A 142 0.02 20.60 15.20
C GLY A 142 -1.39 20.44 14.64
N GLU A 143 -1.57 20.51 13.31
CA GLU A 143 -2.85 20.22 12.67
C GLU A 143 -2.93 18.75 12.24
N PRO A 144 -4.13 18.13 12.27
CA PRO A 144 -4.27 16.72 11.92
C PRO A 144 -4.02 16.49 10.42
N TYR A 145 -3.48 15.31 10.11
CA TYR A 145 -3.47 14.77 8.76
C TYR A 145 -4.89 14.56 8.23
N THR A 146 -5.05 14.71 6.92
CA THR A 146 -6.25 14.26 6.21
C THR A 146 -5.98 12.91 5.57
N ILE A 147 -6.84 11.94 5.89
CA ILE A 147 -6.90 10.63 5.24
C ILE A 147 -7.88 10.75 4.09
N HIS A 148 -7.39 10.58 2.87
CA HIS A 148 -8.13 10.71 1.63
C HIS A 148 -8.26 9.33 0.98
N THR A 149 -9.45 8.97 0.53
CA THR A 149 -9.70 7.73 -0.22
C THR A 149 -10.41 8.04 -1.52
N ASN A 150 -10.10 7.29 -2.57
CA ASN A 150 -10.76 7.40 -3.86
C ASN A 150 -10.89 6.02 -4.52
N ILE A 151 -11.74 5.92 -5.53
CA ILE A 151 -11.85 4.72 -6.35
C ILE A 151 -12.13 5.10 -7.80
N PHE A 152 -11.25 4.65 -8.70
CA PHE A 152 -11.41 4.76 -10.14
C PHE A 152 -11.94 3.44 -10.69
N VAL A 153 -12.93 3.54 -11.57
CA VAL A 153 -13.43 2.40 -12.33
C VAL A 153 -13.55 2.79 -13.79
N ASN A 154 -12.91 2.05 -14.69
CA ASN A 154 -12.80 2.39 -16.10
C ASN A 154 -12.31 3.84 -16.33
N GLY A 155 -11.29 4.27 -15.58
CA GLY A 155 -10.72 5.62 -15.66
C GLY A 155 -11.55 6.71 -14.98
N ILE A 156 -12.72 6.37 -14.42
CA ILE A 156 -13.62 7.36 -13.80
C ILE A 156 -13.48 7.29 -12.27
N GLY A 157 -12.73 8.25 -11.72
CA GLY A 157 -12.65 8.54 -10.30
C GLY A 157 -13.78 9.46 -9.83
N ASN A 158 -13.42 10.59 -9.22
CA ASN A 158 -14.32 11.58 -8.63
C ASN A 158 -15.18 11.04 -7.47
N LYS A 159 -14.63 10.13 -6.67
CA LYS A 159 -15.32 9.48 -5.55
C LYS A 159 -14.53 9.67 -4.27
N GLU A 160 -14.06 10.88 -4.04
CA GLU A 160 -13.21 11.22 -2.91
C GLU A 160 -14.02 11.24 -1.61
N GLU A 161 -13.48 10.62 -0.57
CA GLU A 161 -13.93 10.79 0.82
C GLU A 161 -12.72 11.17 1.67
N GLN A 162 -12.89 12.14 2.57
CA GLN A 162 -11.81 12.64 3.42
C GLN A 162 -12.18 12.59 4.89
N PHE A 163 -11.19 12.26 5.72
CA PHE A 163 -11.32 12.12 7.16
C PHE A 163 -10.16 12.82 7.87
N LYS A 164 -10.43 13.48 8.99
CA LYS A 164 -9.36 13.85 9.92
C LYS A 164 -8.84 12.58 10.59
N SER A 165 -7.52 12.43 10.70
CA SER A 165 -6.94 11.35 11.48
C SER A 165 -7.37 11.44 12.95
N TRP A 166 -7.81 10.32 13.54
CA TRP A 166 -8.21 10.22 14.96
C TRP A 166 -7.08 9.78 15.90
N PHE A 167 -5.90 9.59 15.34
CA PHE A 167 -4.64 9.30 16.01
C PHE A 167 -3.53 10.15 15.37
N ASP A 168 -2.34 10.16 15.95
CA ASP A 168 -1.15 10.78 15.35
C ASP A 168 -0.43 9.75 14.46
N PRO A 169 -0.60 9.80 13.12
CA PRO A 169 -0.05 8.81 12.19
C PRO A 169 1.47 8.98 11.98
N THR A 170 2.10 9.98 12.62
CA THR A 170 3.54 10.24 12.55
C THR A 170 4.30 9.60 13.71
N SER A 171 3.59 9.28 14.80
CA SER A 171 4.17 8.79 16.06
C SER A 171 4.53 7.31 16.02
N ASP A 172 3.70 6.47 15.39
CA ASP A 172 3.92 5.03 15.22
C ASP A 172 3.36 4.52 13.89
N TYR A 173 3.61 3.25 13.59
CA TYR A 173 3.09 2.56 12.42
C TYR A 173 1.67 2.04 12.65
N HIS A 174 0.77 2.43 11.76
CA HIS A 174 -0.62 1.94 11.71
C HIS A 174 -0.84 1.04 10.49
N ASN A 175 -1.73 0.06 10.60
CA ASN A 175 -2.11 -0.83 9.49
C ASN A 175 -3.12 -0.12 8.59
N TYR A 176 -2.81 0.00 7.31
CA TYR A 176 -3.73 0.50 6.29
C TYR A 176 -4.04 -0.64 5.34
N THR A 177 -5.30 -1.08 5.31
CA THR A 177 -5.71 -2.29 4.61
C THR A 177 -6.78 -1.97 3.56
N ILE A 178 -6.53 -2.44 2.34
CA ILE A 178 -7.50 -2.49 1.25
C ILE A 178 -7.96 -3.94 1.13
N PHE A 179 -9.24 -4.17 1.40
CA PHE A 179 -9.90 -5.43 1.06
C PHE A 179 -10.71 -5.23 -0.22
N TRP A 180 -10.53 -6.13 -1.19
CA TRP A 180 -11.22 -6.08 -2.47
C TRP A 180 -11.75 -7.47 -2.81
N SER A 181 -13.04 -7.57 -3.06
CA SER A 181 -13.68 -8.81 -3.51
C SER A 181 -14.57 -8.53 -4.71
N PRO A 182 -15.13 -9.57 -5.35
CA PRO A 182 -16.16 -9.39 -6.37
C PRO A 182 -17.43 -8.68 -5.90
N TYR A 183 -17.58 -8.39 -4.59
CA TYR A 183 -18.78 -7.86 -3.96
C TYR A 183 -18.59 -6.46 -3.37
N VAL A 184 -17.45 -6.18 -2.76
CA VAL A 184 -17.16 -4.93 -2.06
C VAL A 184 -15.68 -4.58 -2.12
N VAL A 185 -15.38 -3.29 -2.05
CA VAL A 185 -14.07 -2.75 -1.66
C VAL A 185 -14.24 -2.13 -0.27
N VAL A 186 -13.29 -2.39 0.63
CA VAL A 186 -13.30 -1.88 2.01
C VAL A 186 -11.94 -1.30 2.34
N TRP A 187 -11.94 -0.09 2.88
CA TRP A 187 -10.77 0.58 3.45
C TRP A 187 -10.86 0.47 4.97
N SER A 188 -9.77 0.06 5.60
CA SER A 188 -9.68 0.00 7.06
C SER A 188 -8.33 0.45 7.57
N ILE A 189 -8.35 0.96 8.81
CA ILE A 189 -7.17 1.39 9.54
C ILE A 189 -7.19 0.71 10.89
N ASP A 190 -6.16 -0.08 11.21
CA ASP A 190 -6.11 -0.92 12.42
C ASP A 190 -7.40 -1.71 12.67
N ASP A 191 -7.89 -2.39 11.63
CA ASP A 191 -9.14 -3.18 11.63
C ASP A 191 -10.44 -2.37 11.80
N ILE A 192 -10.35 -1.04 11.91
CA ILE A 192 -11.51 -0.14 11.93
C ILE A 192 -11.88 0.23 10.50
N VAL A 193 -13.08 -0.15 10.07
CA VAL A 193 -13.58 0.16 8.73
C VAL A 193 -13.84 1.66 8.60
N LEU A 194 -13.25 2.27 7.56
CA LEU A 194 -13.40 3.68 7.24
C LEU A 194 -14.44 3.91 6.16
N ARG A 195 -14.42 3.05 5.13
CA ARG A 195 -15.21 3.19 3.91
C ARG A 195 -15.52 1.83 3.31
N VAL A 196 -16.69 1.71 2.70
CA VAL A 196 -17.09 0.58 1.84
C VAL A 196 -17.64 1.08 0.52
N PHE A 197 -17.23 0.45 -0.58
CA PHE A 197 -17.79 0.65 -1.92
C PHE A 197 -18.38 -0.67 -2.40
N LYS A 198 -19.71 -0.72 -2.53
CA LYS A 198 -20.45 -1.94 -2.88
C LYS A 198 -20.56 -2.11 -4.39
N ASN A 199 -20.37 -3.33 -4.86
CA ASN A 199 -20.63 -3.70 -6.24
C ASN A 199 -22.14 -3.65 -6.52
N ASN A 200 -22.55 -2.61 -7.24
CA ASN A 200 -23.92 -2.41 -7.72
C ASN A 200 -23.99 -2.49 -9.26
N LYS A 201 -23.21 -3.39 -9.86
CA LYS A 201 -23.20 -3.61 -11.32
C LYS A 201 -24.56 -4.02 -11.87
N ASP A 202 -25.36 -4.74 -11.09
CA ASP A 202 -26.75 -5.08 -11.39
C ASP A 202 -27.65 -3.84 -11.56
N LYS A 203 -27.26 -2.70 -10.98
CA LYS A 203 -27.93 -1.40 -11.10
C LYS A 203 -27.24 -0.45 -12.10
N GLY A 204 -26.26 -0.95 -12.86
CA GLY A 204 -25.54 -0.17 -13.88
C GLY A 204 -24.32 0.60 -13.38
N ILE A 205 -23.94 0.48 -12.10
CA ILE A 205 -22.76 1.15 -11.54
C ILE A 205 -21.51 0.29 -11.79
N PRO A 206 -20.48 0.82 -12.48
CA PRO A 206 -19.23 0.09 -12.70
C PRO A 206 -18.55 -0.34 -11.39
N PHE A 207 -17.87 -1.49 -11.43
CA PHE A 207 -17.06 -1.98 -10.32
C PHE A 207 -15.80 -2.70 -10.85
N PRO A 208 -14.64 -2.57 -10.19
CA PRO A 208 -13.40 -3.17 -10.67
C PRO A 208 -13.42 -4.69 -10.42
N LYS A 209 -13.56 -5.48 -11.48
CA LYS A 209 -13.66 -6.96 -11.40
C LYS A 209 -12.71 -7.73 -12.28
N THR A 210 -12.18 -7.10 -13.31
CA THR A 210 -11.58 -7.83 -14.44
C THR A 210 -10.17 -7.40 -14.77
N ARG A 211 -9.71 -6.24 -14.27
CA ARG A 211 -8.34 -5.78 -14.46
C ARG A 211 -7.54 -6.10 -13.20
N PRO A 212 -6.42 -6.85 -13.33
CA PRO A 212 -5.54 -7.05 -12.19
C PRO A 212 -4.93 -5.73 -11.75
N MET A 213 -4.70 -5.59 -10.45
CA MET A 213 -4.02 -4.43 -9.88
C MET A 213 -2.67 -4.84 -9.31
N THR A 214 -1.76 -3.88 -9.24
CA THR A 214 -0.55 -3.96 -8.42
C THR A 214 -0.64 -2.92 -7.31
N VAL A 215 0.01 -3.18 -6.18
CA VAL A 215 0.15 -2.18 -5.11
C VAL A 215 1.26 -1.18 -5.45
N TYR A 216 1.02 0.08 -5.14
CA TYR A 216 1.94 1.18 -5.28
C TYR A 216 2.03 1.97 -3.97
N SER A 217 3.15 2.63 -3.76
CA SER A 217 3.30 3.62 -2.70
C SER A 217 4.23 4.72 -3.16
N SER A 218 3.90 5.96 -2.86
CA SER A 218 4.68 7.11 -3.29
C SER A 218 4.68 8.23 -2.25
N ILE A 219 5.63 9.14 -2.42
CA ILE A 219 5.66 10.43 -1.73
C ILE A 219 5.93 11.51 -2.78
N TRP A 220 5.09 12.54 -2.81
CA TRP A 220 5.18 13.59 -3.82
C TRP A 220 4.53 14.89 -3.35
N ASN A 221 4.82 15.98 -4.06
CA ASN A 221 4.33 17.31 -3.75
C ASN A 221 3.02 17.59 -4.49
N ALA A 222 2.00 18.06 -3.75
CA ALA A 222 0.67 18.36 -4.28
C ALA A 222 0.22 19.76 -3.83
N ASP A 223 1.11 20.74 -3.99
CA ASP A 223 0.91 22.14 -3.58
C ASP A 223 -0.41 22.73 -4.05
N ASP A 224 -0.91 22.30 -5.20
CA ASP A 224 -2.12 22.86 -5.82
C ASP A 224 -3.42 22.46 -5.13
N TRP A 225 -3.43 21.41 -4.29
CA TRP A 225 -4.69 20.92 -3.71
C TRP A 225 -4.59 20.28 -2.31
N ALA A 226 -3.47 19.67 -1.93
CA ALA A 226 -3.43 18.74 -0.80
C ALA A 226 -3.69 19.38 0.57
N CYS A 227 -3.11 20.55 0.85
CA CYS A 227 -3.27 21.20 2.15
C CYS A 227 -4.21 22.39 2.07
N GLN A 228 -5.36 22.29 2.75
CA GLN A 228 -6.40 23.32 2.81
C GLN A 228 -6.89 23.75 1.41
N GLY A 229 -7.07 22.79 0.52
CA GLY A 229 -7.47 23.04 -0.88
C GLY A 229 -6.39 23.80 -1.67
N GLY A 230 -5.11 23.57 -1.35
CA GLY A 230 -3.97 24.18 -2.02
C GLY A 230 -3.55 25.57 -1.51
N GLN A 231 -4.15 26.05 -0.42
CA GLN A 231 -3.83 27.37 0.15
C GLN A 231 -2.49 27.38 0.89
N VAL A 232 -2.11 26.24 1.49
CA VAL A 232 -0.85 26.09 2.21
C VAL A 232 0.09 25.25 1.36
N LYS A 233 1.27 25.80 1.09
CA LYS A 233 2.30 25.20 0.22
C LYS A 233 3.37 24.49 1.04
N THR A 234 4.12 23.62 0.39
CA THR A 234 5.25 22.92 0.99
C THR A 234 6.33 23.90 1.41
N ASN A 235 6.72 23.86 2.68
CA ASN A 235 7.89 24.59 3.14
C ASN A 235 9.15 23.74 2.98
N TRP A 236 9.85 23.93 1.86
CA TRP A 236 11.05 23.17 1.50
C TRP A 236 12.23 23.31 2.46
N THR A 237 12.20 24.23 3.44
CA THR A 237 13.23 24.28 4.51
C THR A 237 13.16 23.07 5.45
N HIS A 238 12.07 22.30 5.44
CA HIS A 238 11.86 21.11 6.28
C HIS A 238 12.27 19.79 5.60
N GLN A 239 12.79 19.82 4.36
CA GLN A 239 13.22 18.61 3.66
C GLN A 239 14.44 17.94 4.35
N PRO A 240 14.62 16.61 4.24
CA PRO A 240 13.73 15.64 3.59
C PRO A 240 12.43 15.41 4.36
N PHE A 241 11.34 15.27 3.61
CA PHE A 241 10.12 14.63 4.11
C PHE A 241 10.27 13.13 3.94
N ILE A 242 10.07 12.34 5.00
CA ILE A 242 10.31 10.89 4.97
C ILE A 242 9.06 10.14 5.43
N ALA A 243 8.43 9.40 4.52
CA ALA A 243 7.41 8.41 4.83
C ALA A 243 8.05 7.04 4.98
N ARG A 244 7.57 6.25 5.95
CA ARG A 244 8.11 4.91 6.23
C ARG A 244 7.02 3.88 6.07
N TYR A 245 7.34 2.83 5.34
CA TYR A 245 6.47 1.68 5.14
C TYR A 245 7.15 0.45 5.70
N LEU A 246 6.40 -0.35 6.43
CA LEU A 246 6.86 -1.54 7.11
C LEU A 246 5.94 -2.67 6.68
N ASN A 247 6.50 -3.86 6.46
CA ASN A 247 5.79 -5.13 6.24
C ASN A 247 4.64 -5.08 5.23
N TYR A 248 4.84 -5.71 4.08
CA TYR A 248 3.73 -5.96 3.16
C TYR A 248 3.05 -7.26 3.56
N GLU A 249 1.77 -7.19 3.90
CA GLU A 249 0.94 -8.36 4.17
C GLU A 249 -0.13 -8.50 3.09
N ASP A 250 -0.21 -9.67 2.48
CA ASP A 250 -1.17 -9.96 1.43
C ASP A 250 -1.77 -11.36 1.56
N SER A 251 -3.07 -11.47 1.27
CA SER A 251 -3.73 -12.72 0.95
C SER A 251 -4.63 -12.46 -0.25
N VAL A 252 -4.07 -12.70 -1.44
CA VAL A 252 -4.66 -12.29 -2.73
C VAL A 252 -4.73 -13.46 -3.70
N CYS A 253 -5.65 -13.38 -4.66
CA CYS A 253 -5.62 -14.29 -5.81
C CYS A 253 -4.72 -13.71 -6.90
N LEU A 254 -3.56 -14.35 -7.08
CA LEU A 254 -2.54 -13.90 -8.03
C LEU A 254 -3.05 -13.94 -9.47
N TRP A 255 -2.72 -12.90 -10.22
CA TRP A 255 -2.99 -12.85 -11.65
C TRP A 255 -1.96 -13.68 -12.41
N THR A 256 -2.43 -14.71 -13.12
CA THR A 256 -1.59 -15.57 -13.97
C THR A 256 -2.05 -15.54 -15.44
N GLY A 257 -2.88 -14.57 -15.80
CA GLY A 257 -3.49 -14.41 -17.11
C GLY A 257 -5.02 -14.41 -17.06
N THR A 258 -5.66 -14.33 -18.23
CA THR A 258 -7.11 -14.07 -18.34
C THR A 258 -8.01 -15.07 -17.61
N ASN A 259 -7.57 -16.32 -17.43
CA ASN A 259 -8.32 -17.32 -16.67
C ASN A 259 -8.53 -16.91 -15.20
N SER A 260 -7.62 -16.12 -14.62
CA SER A 260 -7.74 -15.58 -13.26
C SER A 260 -9.03 -14.79 -13.05
N ILE A 261 -9.64 -14.20 -14.10
CA ILE A 261 -10.94 -13.51 -13.97
C ILE A 261 -12.02 -14.49 -13.47
N GLN A 262 -12.04 -15.70 -14.02
CA GLN A 262 -12.97 -16.75 -13.63
C GLN A 262 -12.49 -17.45 -12.35
N ASP A 263 -11.21 -17.82 -12.30
CA ASP A 263 -10.64 -18.60 -11.20
C ASP A 263 -10.70 -17.84 -9.88
N CYS A 264 -10.32 -16.56 -9.85
CA CYS A 264 -10.39 -15.73 -8.64
C CYS A 264 -11.83 -15.37 -8.24
N SER A 265 -12.82 -15.61 -9.11
CA SER A 265 -14.25 -15.43 -8.82
C SER A 265 -14.96 -16.75 -8.48
N ALA A 266 -14.24 -17.88 -8.49
CA ALA A 266 -14.81 -19.19 -8.17
C ALA A 266 -15.03 -19.33 -6.65
N VAL A 267 -16.12 -20.00 -6.25
CA VAL A 267 -16.39 -20.27 -4.83
C VAL A 267 -15.59 -21.49 -4.40
N THR A 268 -14.37 -21.27 -3.91
CA THR A 268 -13.47 -22.31 -3.37
C THR A 268 -12.89 -21.87 -2.02
N PRO A 269 -12.35 -22.80 -1.21
CA PRO A 269 -11.68 -22.45 0.04
C PRO A 269 -10.48 -21.51 -0.12
N GLU A 270 -9.75 -21.61 -1.24
CA GLU A 270 -8.59 -20.77 -1.56
C GLU A 270 -9.02 -19.31 -1.78
N ASN A 271 -10.17 -19.11 -2.44
CA ASN A 271 -10.81 -17.81 -2.60
C ASN A 271 -11.69 -17.48 -1.39
N TRP A 272 -11.09 -17.45 -0.20
CA TRP A 272 -11.77 -17.25 1.07
C TRP A 272 -12.69 -16.01 1.09
N TYR A 273 -12.32 -14.95 0.37
CA TYR A 273 -13.07 -13.70 0.21
C TYR A 273 -14.41 -13.88 -0.56
N MET A 274 -14.67 -15.05 -1.14
CA MET A 274 -15.95 -15.41 -1.78
C MET A 274 -17.00 -15.92 -0.79
N ALA A 275 -16.57 -16.25 0.43
CA ALA A 275 -17.46 -16.76 1.47
C ALA A 275 -18.51 -15.71 1.87
N PRO A 276 -19.74 -16.13 2.25
CA PRO A 276 -20.87 -15.22 2.48
C PRO A 276 -20.58 -14.05 3.43
N GLN A 277 -19.75 -14.27 4.46
CA GLN A 277 -19.39 -13.26 5.45
C GLN A 277 -18.54 -12.10 4.91
N PHE A 278 -17.92 -12.24 3.73
CA PHE A 278 -17.09 -11.19 3.11
C PHE A 278 -17.81 -10.46 1.97
N ARG A 279 -19.08 -10.79 1.71
CA ARG A 279 -19.86 -10.15 0.63
C ARG A 279 -20.41 -8.78 1.00
N GLN A 280 -20.44 -8.48 2.29
CA GLN A 280 -20.92 -7.24 2.88
C GLN A 280 -20.33 -7.10 4.28
N LEU A 281 -20.36 -5.90 4.84
CA LEU A 281 -19.95 -5.67 6.22
C LEU A 281 -20.91 -6.35 7.20
N ALA A 282 -20.36 -6.86 8.31
CA ALA A 282 -21.15 -7.26 9.45
C ALA A 282 -21.81 -6.03 10.11
N PRO A 283 -22.96 -6.17 10.78
CA PRO A 283 -23.63 -5.05 11.45
C PRO A 283 -22.71 -4.27 12.40
N SER A 284 -21.87 -4.95 13.18
CA SER A 284 -20.90 -4.28 14.07
C SER A 284 -19.84 -3.48 13.33
N GLN A 285 -19.43 -3.91 12.13
CA GLN A 285 -18.49 -3.15 11.29
C GLN A 285 -19.17 -1.91 10.70
N ILE A 286 -20.46 -2.02 10.38
CA ILE A 286 -21.29 -0.89 9.91
C ILE A 286 -21.42 0.16 11.01
N ASP A 287 -21.74 -0.26 12.24
CA ASP A 287 -21.88 0.63 13.39
C ASP A 287 -20.55 1.37 13.67
N ASN A 288 -19.43 0.63 13.75
CA ASN A 288 -18.11 1.23 13.95
C ASN A 288 -17.74 2.20 12.82
N MET A 289 -18.02 1.85 11.56
CA MET A 289 -17.76 2.73 10.43
C MET A 289 -18.62 4.00 10.51
N ASN A 290 -19.91 3.88 10.86
CA ASN A 290 -20.79 5.04 11.04
C ASN A 290 -20.29 5.97 12.15
N ASP A 291 -19.80 5.42 13.26
CA ASP A 291 -19.22 6.21 14.35
C ASP A 291 -18.00 6.99 13.84
N VAL A 292 -17.02 6.32 13.23
CA VAL A 292 -15.84 6.99 12.65
C VAL A 292 -16.24 8.08 11.66
N ARG A 293 -17.17 7.78 10.75
CA ARG A 293 -17.67 8.76 9.77
C ARG A 293 -18.31 9.96 10.46
N SER A 294 -19.11 9.75 11.50
CA SER A 294 -19.80 10.83 12.20
C SER A 294 -18.86 11.81 12.92
N TYR A 295 -17.73 11.32 13.43
CA TYR A 295 -16.76 12.13 14.18
C TYR A 295 -15.65 12.72 13.29
N TYR A 296 -15.24 12.01 12.24
CA TYR A 296 -13.98 12.30 11.56
C TYR A 296 -14.14 12.62 10.07
N MET A 297 -15.26 12.31 9.42
CA MET A 297 -15.45 12.62 8.00
C MET A 297 -15.59 14.13 7.79
N ILE A 298 -14.80 14.67 6.88
CA ILE A 298 -14.78 16.11 6.54
C ILE A 298 -15.16 16.40 5.09
N TYR A 299 -15.13 15.38 4.21
CA TYR A 299 -15.61 15.48 2.84
C TYR A 299 -16.21 14.16 2.39
N ASP A 300 -17.33 14.24 1.67
CA ASP A 300 -17.99 13.12 1.02
C ASP A 300 -18.49 13.60 -0.34
N TYR A 301 -17.97 13.03 -1.43
CA TYR A 301 -18.39 13.35 -2.78
C TYR A 301 -19.91 13.18 -2.99
N CYS A 302 -20.57 12.25 -2.28
CA CYS A 302 -22.02 12.06 -2.36
C CYS A 302 -22.82 13.20 -1.72
N SER A 303 -22.18 14.07 -0.94
CA SER A 303 -22.79 15.27 -0.36
C SER A 303 -22.39 16.56 -1.08
N ASP A 304 -21.46 16.50 -2.05
CA ASP A 304 -20.94 17.67 -2.77
C ASP A 304 -21.85 18.05 -3.96
N THR A 305 -23.01 18.62 -3.65
CA THR A 305 -23.97 19.06 -4.66
C THR A 305 -23.41 20.14 -5.58
N LYS A 306 -22.40 20.90 -5.13
CA LYS A 306 -21.79 21.97 -5.93
C LYS A 306 -20.94 21.38 -7.04
N ARG A 307 -20.09 20.38 -6.72
CA ARG A 307 -19.26 19.71 -7.71
C ARG A 307 -20.08 19.00 -8.79
N PHE A 308 -21.19 18.38 -8.39
CA PHE A 308 -22.03 17.60 -9.29
C PHE A 308 -23.25 18.36 -9.84
N ASN A 309 -23.35 19.68 -9.61
CA ASN A 309 -24.49 20.50 -10.04
C ASN A 309 -25.86 19.91 -9.65
N GLY A 310 -25.94 19.28 -8.47
CA GLY A 310 -27.12 18.58 -7.97
C GLY A 310 -27.42 17.21 -8.60
N ALA A 311 -26.70 16.80 -9.64
CA ALA A 311 -26.84 15.51 -10.30
C ALA A 311 -25.82 14.50 -9.75
N MET A 312 -26.08 13.97 -8.55
CA MET A 312 -25.14 13.08 -7.87
C MET A 312 -24.93 11.74 -8.61
N PRO A 313 -23.75 11.11 -8.46
CA PRO A 313 -23.52 9.75 -8.94
C PRO A 313 -24.57 8.75 -8.44
N GLN A 314 -24.91 7.76 -9.27
CA GLN A 314 -26.06 6.87 -9.01
C GLN A 314 -25.87 6.04 -7.73
N GLU A 315 -24.64 5.67 -7.41
CA GLU A 315 -24.26 4.94 -6.21
C GLU A 315 -24.60 5.70 -4.92
N CYS A 316 -24.63 7.04 -4.94
CA CYS A 316 -24.93 7.88 -3.78
C CYS A 316 -26.38 7.77 -3.31
N TYR A 317 -27.29 7.30 -4.16
CA TYR A 317 -28.70 7.08 -3.82
C TYR A 317 -28.98 5.66 -3.31
N LEU A 318 -27.96 4.81 -3.26
CA LEU A 318 -28.07 3.44 -2.81
C LEU A 318 -27.57 3.31 -1.38
N SER A 319 -28.10 2.32 -0.66
CA SER A 319 -27.48 1.96 0.61
C SER A 319 -26.06 1.43 0.34
N PRO A 320 -25.04 1.91 1.08
CA PRO A 320 -23.70 1.35 1.02
C PRO A 320 -23.61 -0.06 1.64
N TYR A 321 -24.68 -0.52 2.31
CA TYR A 321 -24.77 -1.77 3.07
C TYR A 321 -25.46 -2.89 2.30
#